data_AF-A0A3N5PB21-F1
#
_entry.id   AF-A0A3N5PB21-F1
#
_cell.length_a   1.000
_cell.length_b   1.000
_cell.length_c   1.000
_cell.angle_alpha   90.00
_cell.angle_beta   90.00
_cell.angle_gamma   90.00
#
_symmetry.space_group_name_H-M   'P 1'
#
loop_
_entity.id
_entity.type
_entity.pdbx_description
1 polymer ?
#
loop_
_entity_poly.entity_id
_entity_poly.type
_entity_poly.pdbx_seq_one_letter_code
_entity_poly.pdbx_strand_id
1 'polypeptide(L)'
;MFLEQVRTQEQKDAVKYIIENYHSYVPTNASVGRRIDWLIYEHDGFGARPVGMIGIGSSVYPPPKDILIEMSLSMEQYREIFNSIANNWRFCMIKSIPNAGTQILKQLRTLAPIAWKQKYDDDLKILITFVAGGNNGAVYLADNWKIIGKTSGLPDHKSSSMKWDNAEQLKEKFVKPTGENQKLILFKDIRTKRERKKSLV
;
A
#
# COMPACT_ATOMS: atom_id res chain seq x y z
N MET A 1 -2.31 -19.97 4.59
CA MET A 1 -1.86 -18.74 3.89
C MET A 1 -0.46 -18.40 4.33
N PHE A 2 0.44 -18.21 3.38
CA PHE A 2 1.85 -17.87 3.59
C PHE A 2 2.26 -16.74 2.64
N LEU A 3 3.11 -15.82 3.12
CA LEU A 3 3.70 -14.75 2.32
C LEU A 3 5.17 -15.03 2.01
N GLU A 4 5.49 -15.16 0.73
CA GLU A 4 6.86 -15.27 0.26
C GLU A 4 7.33 -13.93 -0.30
N GLN A 5 8.41 -13.37 0.25
CA GLN A 5 8.94 -12.10 -0.23
C GLN A 5 9.53 -12.27 -1.63
N VAL A 6 9.13 -11.38 -2.55
CA VAL A 6 9.62 -11.36 -3.93
C VAL A 6 11.06 -10.87 -3.97
N ARG A 7 11.96 -11.71 -4.47
CA ARG A 7 13.41 -11.48 -4.57
C ARG A 7 13.97 -11.81 -5.95
N THR A 8 13.39 -12.76 -6.68
CA THR A 8 13.87 -13.20 -7.99
C THR A 8 13.10 -12.52 -9.15
N GLN A 9 13.60 -12.68 -10.38
CA GLN A 9 12.92 -12.12 -11.56
C GLN A 9 11.64 -12.90 -11.87
N GLU A 10 11.65 -14.22 -11.73
CA GLU A 10 10.49 -15.09 -11.96
C GLU A 10 9.34 -14.74 -11.02
N GLN A 11 9.64 -14.43 -9.76
CA GLN A 11 8.64 -13.97 -8.79
C GLN A 11 8.08 -12.59 -9.15
N LYS A 12 8.90 -11.68 -9.68
CA LYS A 12 8.43 -10.37 -10.18
C LYS A 12 7.51 -10.55 -11.39
N ASP A 13 7.84 -11.48 -12.29
CA ASP A 13 7.03 -11.79 -13.46
C ASP A 13 5.69 -12.41 -13.05
N ALA A 14 5.69 -13.28 -12.03
CA ALA A 14 4.45 -13.79 -11.42
C ALA A 14 3.59 -12.67 -10.81
N VAL A 15 4.19 -11.74 -10.06
CA VAL A 15 3.47 -10.56 -9.55
C VAL A 15 2.88 -9.72 -10.67
N LYS A 16 3.67 -9.46 -11.72
CA LYS A 16 3.22 -8.71 -12.90
C LYS A 16 2.00 -9.38 -13.53
N TYR A 17 2.11 -10.68 -13.80
CA TYR A 17 1.02 -11.48 -14.35
C TYR A 17 -0.24 -11.42 -13.47
N ILE A 18 -0.11 -11.59 -12.16
CA ILE A 18 -1.26 -11.55 -11.23
C ILE A 18 -1.95 -10.18 -11.29
N ILE A 19 -1.18 -9.08 -11.27
CA ILE A 19 -1.76 -7.73 -11.29
C ILE A 19 -2.46 -7.45 -12.62
N GLU A 20 -1.80 -7.74 -13.74
CA GLU A 20 -2.31 -7.40 -15.08
C GLU A 20 -3.55 -8.24 -15.46
N ASN A 21 -3.70 -9.44 -14.91
CA ASN A 21 -4.81 -10.35 -15.27
C ASN A 21 -5.94 -10.39 -14.23
N TYR A 22 -5.68 -10.07 -12.96
CA TYR A 22 -6.67 -10.26 -11.88
C TYR A 22 -7.00 -9.00 -11.07
N HIS A 23 -6.28 -7.89 -11.25
CA HIS A 23 -6.60 -6.66 -10.52
C HIS A 23 -7.78 -5.93 -11.17
N SER A 24 -8.92 -5.92 -10.48
CA SER A 24 -10.23 -5.55 -11.06
C SER A 24 -10.37 -4.12 -11.58
N TYR A 25 -9.55 -3.16 -11.11
CA TYR A 25 -9.71 -1.74 -11.48
C TYR A 25 -8.38 -0.99 -11.77
N VAL A 26 -7.23 -1.66 -11.67
CA VAL A 26 -5.89 -1.07 -11.94
C VAL A 26 -4.93 -2.18 -12.38
N PRO A 27 -5.05 -2.69 -13.62
CA PRO A 27 -4.22 -3.77 -14.15
C PRO A 27 -2.85 -3.26 -14.59
N THR A 28 -2.12 -2.59 -13.70
CA THR A 28 -0.75 -2.13 -13.96
C THR A 28 0.18 -2.40 -12.79
N ASN A 29 1.30 -3.02 -13.14
CA ASN A 29 2.41 -3.30 -12.24
C ASN A 29 3.38 -2.10 -12.10
N ALA A 30 3.17 -1.00 -12.82
CA ALA A 30 4.00 0.18 -12.70
C ALA A 30 3.82 0.83 -11.31
N SER A 31 4.95 1.14 -10.67
CA SER A 31 4.98 1.82 -9.37
C SER A 31 6.22 2.71 -9.30
N VAL A 32 6.08 3.88 -8.68
CA VAL A 32 7.17 4.85 -8.51
C VAL A 32 7.64 4.83 -7.06
N GLY A 33 8.95 4.89 -6.84
CA GLY A 33 9.56 4.92 -5.52
C GLY A 33 9.86 3.54 -4.95
N ARG A 34 9.84 3.43 -3.62
CA ARG A 34 10.17 2.19 -2.90
C ARG A 34 9.06 1.16 -3.05
N ARG A 35 9.43 -0.12 -3.04
CA ARG A 35 8.50 -1.22 -3.22
C ARG A 35 9.05 -2.54 -2.67
N ILE A 36 8.19 -3.27 -1.97
CA ILE A 36 8.40 -4.66 -1.55
C ILE A 36 7.10 -5.41 -1.80
N ASP A 37 7.18 -6.55 -2.48
CA ASP A 37 6.03 -7.40 -2.75
C ASP A 37 6.21 -8.78 -2.13
N TRP A 38 5.08 -9.44 -1.92
CA TRP A 38 4.98 -10.82 -1.52
C TRP A 38 4.01 -11.56 -2.43
N LEU A 39 4.39 -12.77 -2.81
CA LEU A 39 3.48 -13.75 -3.38
C LEU A 39 2.73 -14.45 -2.25
N ILE A 40 1.45 -14.75 -2.48
CA ILE A 40 0.56 -15.37 -1.49
C ILE A 40 0.38 -16.83 -1.87
N TYR A 41 0.62 -17.74 -0.94
CA TYR A 41 0.44 -19.19 -1.13
C TYR A 41 -0.55 -19.75 -0.10
N GLU A 42 -1.29 -20.79 -0.47
CA GLU A 42 -2.17 -21.49 0.49
C GLU A 42 -1.35 -22.39 1.44
N HIS A 43 -0.32 -23.05 0.90
CA HIS A 43 0.60 -23.96 1.58
C HIS A 43 2.03 -23.85 0.97
N ASP A 44 3.03 -24.38 1.66
CA ASP A 44 4.47 -24.33 1.33
C ASP A 44 4.99 -25.60 0.65
N GLY A 45 4.10 -26.35 -0.01
CA GLY A 45 4.44 -27.62 -0.66
C GLY A 45 5.13 -27.46 -2.02
N PHE A 46 5.91 -28.47 -2.42
CA PHE A 46 6.52 -28.52 -3.76
C PHE A 46 5.44 -28.41 -4.86
N GLY A 47 5.66 -27.51 -5.82
CA GLY A 47 4.71 -27.23 -6.90
C GLY A 47 3.55 -26.31 -6.51
N ALA A 48 3.53 -25.76 -5.29
CA ALA A 48 2.55 -24.75 -4.90
C ALA A 48 2.60 -23.55 -5.84
N ARG A 49 1.41 -23.09 -6.28
CA ARG A 49 1.27 -21.90 -7.12
C ARG A 49 0.77 -20.72 -6.28
N PRO A 50 1.20 -19.49 -6.57
CA PRO A 50 0.69 -18.33 -5.88
C PRO A 50 -0.81 -18.19 -6.18
N VAL A 51 -1.59 -17.84 -5.15
CA VAL A 51 -3.03 -17.55 -5.23
C VAL A 51 -3.34 -16.05 -5.18
N GLY A 52 -2.30 -15.22 -5.15
CA GLY A 52 -2.41 -13.77 -5.15
C GLY A 52 -1.06 -13.11 -4.90
N MET A 53 -1.09 -11.79 -4.78
CA MET A 53 0.03 -10.99 -4.33
C MET A 53 -0.43 -9.85 -3.41
N ILE A 54 0.46 -9.42 -2.52
CA ILE A 54 0.29 -8.19 -1.74
C ILE A 54 1.61 -7.44 -1.71
N GLY A 55 1.58 -6.11 -1.81
CA GLY A 55 2.79 -5.30 -1.83
C GLY A 55 2.62 -3.98 -1.13
N ILE A 56 3.73 -3.49 -0.57
CA ILE A 56 3.83 -2.15 0.00
C ILE A 56 4.82 -1.31 -0.79
N GLY A 57 4.58 -0.02 -0.84
CA GLY A 57 5.48 0.92 -1.47
C GLY A 57 5.51 2.26 -0.74
N SER A 58 6.25 3.20 -1.32
CA SER A 58 6.31 4.57 -0.83
C SER A 58 4.92 5.13 -0.52
N SER A 59 4.82 5.93 0.54
CA SER A 59 3.63 6.73 0.81
C SER A 59 3.37 7.73 -0.32
N VAL A 60 2.24 8.43 -0.24
CA VAL A 60 1.85 9.46 -1.20
C VAL A 60 2.37 10.84 -0.78
N TYR A 61 2.88 11.60 -1.74
CA TYR A 61 3.32 12.98 -1.54
C TYR A 61 2.90 13.87 -2.72
N PRO A 62 2.16 14.98 -2.46
CA PRO A 62 1.62 15.38 -1.16
C PRO A 62 0.59 14.37 -0.62
N PRO A 63 0.48 14.19 0.71
CA PRO A 63 -0.56 13.36 1.29
C PRO A 63 -1.94 14.02 1.17
N PRO A 64 -3.02 13.21 1.08
CA PRO A 64 -4.36 13.67 1.39
C PRO A 64 -4.44 14.33 2.78
N LYS A 65 -5.26 15.39 2.89
CA LYS A 65 -5.45 16.14 4.15
C LYS A 65 -5.88 15.25 5.32
N ASP A 66 -6.72 14.24 5.05
CA ASP A 66 -7.20 13.31 6.08
C ASP A 66 -6.06 12.53 6.75
N ILE A 67 -4.96 12.23 6.05
CA ILE A 67 -3.77 11.59 6.64
C ILE A 67 -3.08 12.56 7.61
N LEU A 68 -2.94 13.83 7.23
CA LEU A 68 -2.35 14.85 8.09
C LEU A 68 -3.19 15.06 9.35
N ILE A 69 -4.52 15.10 9.22
CA ILE A 69 -5.45 15.22 10.34
C ILE A 69 -5.36 14.01 11.27
N GLU A 70 -5.42 12.79 10.73
CA GLU A 70 -5.33 11.55 11.54
C GLU A 70 -4.04 11.49 12.34
N MET A 71 -2.92 11.91 11.74
CA MET A 71 -1.61 11.88 12.38
C MET A 71 -1.30 13.15 13.19
N SER A 72 -2.15 14.18 13.10
CA SER A 72 -1.92 15.50 13.69
C SER A 72 -0.58 16.12 13.26
N LEU A 73 -0.27 16.10 11.96
CA LEU A 73 1.00 16.57 11.39
C LEU A 73 0.81 17.74 10.42
N SER A 74 1.81 18.63 10.38
CA SER A 74 1.99 19.54 9.25
C SER A 74 2.55 18.81 8.02
N MET A 75 2.54 19.49 6.87
CA MET A 75 3.15 18.97 5.63
C MET A 75 4.66 18.72 5.78
N GLU A 76 5.34 19.61 6.51
CA GLU A 76 6.78 19.53 6.81
C GLU A 76 7.09 18.32 7.68
N GLN A 77 6.34 18.15 8.78
CA GLN A 77 6.50 16.99 9.67
C GLN A 77 6.21 15.67 8.94
N TYR A 78 5.20 15.65 8.08
CA TYR A 78 4.91 14.48 7.24
C TYR A 78 6.07 14.15 6.30
N ARG A 79 6.75 15.16 5.74
CA ARG A 79 7.92 14.97 4.87
C ARG A 79 9.06 14.27 5.62
N GLU A 80 9.29 14.64 6.88
CA GLU A 80 10.33 14.05 7.73
C GLU A 80 10.07 12.58 8.03
N ILE A 81 8.81 12.20 8.27
CA ILE A 81 8.44 10.81 8.58
C ILE A 81 7.97 10.00 7.37
N PHE A 82 8.05 10.55 6.16
CA PHE A 82 7.46 9.96 4.95
C PHE A 82 7.88 8.51 4.73
N ASN A 83 9.14 8.17 5.03
CA ASN A 83 9.69 6.83 4.86
C ASN A 83 9.23 5.84 5.94
N SER A 84 8.64 6.32 7.04
CA SER A 84 8.00 5.50 8.09
C SER A 84 6.54 5.15 7.78
N ILE A 85 6.03 5.57 6.62
CA ILE A 85 4.68 5.31 6.15
C ILE A 85 4.79 4.56 4.82
N ALA A 86 4.08 3.44 4.69
CA ALA A 86 3.99 2.72 3.43
C ALA A 86 2.54 2.59 2.97
N ASN A 87 2.34 2.73 1.67
CA ASN A 87 1.08 2.42 1.02
C ASN A 87 1.05 0.94 0.67
N ASN A 88 0.02 0.20 1.09
CA ASN A 88 -0.31 -1.10 0.50
C ASN A 88 -0.84 -0.87 -0.92
N TRP A 89 0.12 -0.71 -1.84
CA TRP A 89 -0.11 -0.22 -3.20
C TRP A 89 -0.91 -1.23 -4.03
N ARG A 90 -0.77 -2.53 -3.75
CA ARG A 90 -1.57 -3.60 -4.35
C ARG A 90 -1.89 -4.70 -3.35
N PHE A 91 -3.10 -5.19 -3.46
CA PHE A 91 -3.54 -6.43 -2.85
C PHE A 91 -4.51 -7.11 -3.82
N CYS A 92 -4.09 -8.22 -4.42
CA CYS A 92 -4.81 -8.90 -5.49
C CYS A 92 -4.84 -10.40 -5.24
N MET A 93 -6.02 -11.00 -5.34
CA MET A 93 -6.22 -12.44 -5.22
C MET A 93 -6.66 -12.98 -6.58
N ILE A 94 -6.11 -14.13 -6.98
CA ILE A 94 -6.50 -14.84 -8.21
C ILE A 94 -7.89 -15.45 -8.06
N LYS A 95 -8.22 -15.91 -6.85
CA LYS A 95 -9.50 -16.51 -6.50
C LYS A 95 -9.93 -16.08 -5.09
N SER A 96 -11.23 -16.09 -4.83
CA SER A 96 -11.75 -15.85 -3.48
C SER A 96 -11.45 -17.05 -2.59
N ILE A 97 -10.88 -16.80 -1.41
CA ILE A 97 -10.61 -17.83 -0.40
C ILE A 97 -11.12 -17.30 0.95
N PRO A 98 -12.02 -18.02 1.65
CA PRO A 98 -12.58 -17.57 2.91
C PRO A 98 -11.50 -17.20 3.93
N ASN A 99 -11.66 -16.05 4.57
CA ASN A 99 -10.76 -15.52 5.61
C ASN A 99 -9.29 -15.31 5.20
N ALA A 100 -8.92 -15.53 3.94
CA ALA A 100 -7.53 -15.38 3.50
C ALA A 100 -7.05 -13.94 3.67
N GLY A 101 -7.90 -12.98 3.31
CA GLY A 101 -7.55 -11.57 3.31
C GLY A 101 -7.04 -11.05 4.65
N THR A 102 -7.74 -11.36 5.74
CA THR A 102 -7.33 -10.94 7.10
C THR A 102 -6.10 -11.70 7.60
N GLN A 103 -5.96 -12.99 7.25
CA GLN A 103 -4.75 -13.77 7.55
C GLN A 103 -3.51 -13.18 6.85
N ILE A 104 -3.66 -12.75 5.60
CA ILE A 104 -2.61 -12.12 4.79
C ILE A 104 -2.24 -10.76 5.39
N LEU A 105 -3.22 -9.90 5.71
CA LEU A 105 -2.95 -8.60 6.33
C LEU A 105 -2.23 -8.76 7.67
N LYS A 106 -2.59 -9.77 8.48
CA LYS A 106 -1.90 -10.08 9.75
C LYS A 106 -0.43 -10.41 9.54
N GLN A 107 -0.12 -11.23 8.53
CA GLN A 107 1.26 -11.53 8.16
C GLN A 107 1.98 -10.28 7.64
N LEU A 108 1.33 -9.48 6.79
CA LEU A 108 1.89 -8.25 6.27
C LEU A 108 2.35 -7.31 7.40
N ARG A 109 1.54 -7.09 8.43
CA ARG A 109 1.93 -6.24 9.57
C ARG A 109 3.13 -6.75 10.36
N THR A 110 3.42 -8.04 10.29
CA THR A 110 4.54 -8.66 10.97
C THR A 110 5.80 -8.62 10.10
N LEU A 111 5.66 -8.94 8.82
CA LEU A 111 6.78 -9.05 7.88
C LEU A 111 7.20 -7.70 7.29
N ALA A 112 6.26 -6.79 7.03
CA ALA A 112 6.53 -5.51 6.39
C ALA A 112 7.53 -4.65 7.15
N PRO A 113 7.44 -4.45 8.48
CA PRO A 113 8.42 -3.63 9.21
C PRO A 113 9.83 -4.20 9.13
N ILE A 114 9.95 -5.53 9.23
CA ILE A 114 11.23 -6.23 9.16
C ILE A 114 11.85 -6.05 7.77
N ALA A 115 11.08 -6.35 6.72
CA ALA A 115 11.57 -6.24 5.34
C ALA A 115 11.87 -4.79 4.94
N TRP A 116 11.08 -3.83 5.42
CA TRP A 116 11.28 -2.41 5.15
C TRP A 116 12.58 -1.90 5.80
N LYS A 117 12.80 -2.23 7.08
CA LYS A 117 14.03 -1.89 7.78
C LYS A 117 15.25 -2.56 7.13
N GLN A 118 15.17 -3.84 6.79
CA GLN A 118 16.26 -4.56 6.12
C GLN A 118 16.63 -3.97 4.76
N LYS A 119 15.63 -3.53 3.98
CA LYS A 119 15.87 -3.05 2.61
C LYS A 119 16.24 -1.57 2.53
N TYR A 120 15.70 -0.75 3.43
CA TYR A 120 15.78 0.71 3.33
C TYR A 120 16.33 1.41 4.58
N ASP A 121 16.61 0.67 5.65
CA ASP A 121 17.06 1.19 6.95
C ASP A 121 16.08 2.17 7.64
N ASP A 122 14.81 2.18 7.24
CA ASP A 122 13.76 3.00 7.84
C ASP A 122 12.80 2.17 8.71
N ASP A 123 12.34 2.75 9.81
CA ASP A 123 11.33 2.12 10.68
C ASP A 123 9.93 2.35 10.12
N LEU A 124 9.28 1.28 9.67
CA LEU A 124 7.90 1.33 9.19
C LEU A 124 6.91 1.33 10.36
N LYS A 125 6.14 2.41 10.50
CA LYS A 125 5.24 2.65 11.64
C LYS A 125 3.77 2.63 11.24
N ILE A 126 3.45 3.04 10.02
CA ILE A 126 2.08 3.20 9.54
C ILE A 126 1.93 2.51 8.18
N LEU A 127 0.79 1.84 7.98
CA LEU A 127 0.31 1.41 6.68
C LEU A 127 -0.93 2.21 6.29
N ILE A 128 -1.00 2.59 5.02
CA ILE A 128 -2.18 3.18 4.41
C ILE A 128 -2.60 2.38 3.17
N THR A 129 -3.84 2.51 2.73
CA THR A 129 -4.27 2.02 1.41
C THR A 129 -5.39 2.89 0.86
N PHE A 130 -5.55 2.85 -0.46
CA PHE A 130 -6.59 3.54 -1.19
C PHE A 130 -7.50 2.53 -1.89
N VAL A 131 -8.76 2.47 -1.49
CA VAL A 131 -9.73 1.51 -2.05
C VAL A 131 -10.68 2.24 -3.00
N ALA A 132 -10.80 1.74 -4.23
CA ALA A 132 -11.60 2.32 -5.31
C ALA A 132 -12.48 1.25 -5.99
N GLY A 133 -13.12 1.61 -7.11
CA GLY A 133 -13.83 0.66 -7.98
C GLY A 133 -15.09 0.05 -7.34
N GLY A 134 -15.84 0.85 -6.58
CA GLY A 134 -17.04 0.38 -5.87
C GLY A 134 -16.78 -0.51 -4.64
N ASN A 135 -15.52 -0.84 -4.36
CA ASN A 135 -15.17 -1.64 -3.18
C ASN A 135 -15.29 -0.81 -1.90
N ASN A 136 -15.73 -1.46 -0.82
CA ASN A 136 -15.94 -0.83 0.49
C ASN A 136 -14.77 -1.05 1.48
N GLY A 137 -13.71 -1.76 1.06
CA GLY A 137 -12.56 -2.05 1.91
C GLY A 137 -12.82 -3.07 3.03
N ALA A 138 -13.87 -3.90 2.92
CA ALA A 138 -14.30 -4.85 3.97
C ALA A 138 -13.16 -5.70 4.55
N VAL A 139 -12.22 -6.17 3.72
CA VAL A 139 -11.08 -6.98 4.18
C VAL A 139 -10.17 -6.22 5.16
N TYR A 140 -9.93 -4.93 4.90
CA TYR A 140 -9.12 -4.08 5.77
C TYR A 140 -9.89 -3.73 7.05
N LEU A 141 -11.20 -3.47 6.94
CA LEU A 141 -12.05 -3.21 8.09
C LEU A 141 -12.12 -4.42 9.04
N ALA A 142 -12.26 -5.63 8.49
CA ALA A 142 -12.24 -6.88 9.26
C ALA A 142 -10.90 -7.11 9.98
N ASP A 143 -9.82 -6.50 9.48
CA ASP A 143 -8.49 -6.50 10.09
C ASP A 143 -8.24 -5.26 11.01
N ASN A 144 -9.31 -4.53 11.35
CA ASN A 144 -9.30 -3.34 12.20
C ASN A 144 -8.47 -2.18 11.63
N TRP A 145 -8.58 -1.91 10.33
CA TRP A 145 -8.12 -0.65 9.74
C TRP A 145 -9.20 0.41 9.92
N LYS A 146 -8.78 1.67 10.06
CA LYS A 146 -9.69 2.81 10.23
C LYS A 146 -9.91 3.48 8.88
N ILE A 147 -11.15 3.76 8.50
CA ILE A 147 -11.44 4.70 7.42
C ILE A 147 -11.24 6.11 7.97
N ILE A 148 -10.35 6.88 7.35
CA ILE A 148 -10.03 8.24 7.81
C ILE A 148 -10.56 9.33 6.88
N GLY A 149 -10.99 8.97 5.67
CA GLY A 149 -11.59 9.89 4.73
C GLY A 149 -11.56 9.39 3.30
N LYS A 150 -11.55 10.33 2.34
CA LYS A 150 -11.58 10.05 0.90
C LYS A 150 -10.59 10.94 0.18
N THR A 151 -9.93 10.40 -0.85
CA THR A 151 -9.11 11.24 -1.74
C THR A 151 -9.99 12.27 -2.44
N SER A 152 -9.44 13.44 -2.76
CA SER A 152 -10.16 14.48 -3.51
C SER A 152 -10.66 14.04 -4.89
N GLY A 153 -10.14 12.93 -5.43
CA GLY A 153 -10.58 12.37 -6.71
C GLY A 153 -9.87 13.02 -7.89
N LEU A 154 -9.38 12.21 -8.81
CA LEU A 154 -8.65 12.66 -10.01
C LEU A 154 -9.29 11.99 -11.24
N PRO A 155 -9.38 12.73 -12.37
CA PRO A 155 -9.74 12.11 -13.64
C PRO A 155 -8.59 11.21 -14.13
N ASP A 156 -8.78 10.50 -15.22
CA ASP A 156 -7.75 9.63 -15.79
C ASP A 156 -6.48 10.42 -16.15
N HIS A 157 -5.34 9.94 -15.66
CA HIS A 157 -4.05 10.62 -15.82
C HIS A 157 -2.88 9.63 -15.72
N LYS A 158 -1.72 10.03 -16.26
CA LYS A 158 -0.47 9.31 -16.03
C LYS A 158 0.00 9.54 -14.60
N SER A 159 0.51 8.50 -13.95
CA SER A 159 1.05 8.63 -12.59
C SER A 159 2.18 9.66 -12.54
N SER A 160 2.10 10.56 -11.56
CA SER A 160 3.15 11.54 -11.22
C SER A 160 3.53 11.43 -9.75
N SER A 161 4.74 11.87 -9.43
CA SER A 161 5.25 11.96 -8.07
C SER A 161 5.95 13.29 -7.86
N MET A 162 5.41 14.13 -6.99
CA MET A 162 6.04 15.39 -6.59
C MET A 162 7.40 15.19 -5.87
N LYS A 163 7.72 13.96 -5.45
CA LYS A 163 8.97 13.61 -4.78
C LYS A 163 10.04 13.08 -5.76
N TRP A 164 9.62 12.40 -6.81
CA TRP A 164 10.54 11.64 -7.68
C TRP A 164 10.57 12.14 -9.14
N ASP A 165 9.54 12.85 -9.61
CA ASP A 165 9.54 13.50 -10.93
C ASP A 165 10.16 14.90 -10.85
N ASN A 166 10.76 15.34 -11.96
CA ASN A 166 11.30 16.68 -12.11
C ASN A 166 10.24 17.70 -12.58
N ALA A 167 10.58 18.99 -12.60
CA ALA A 167 9.65 20.07 -12.94
C ALA A 167 9.04 19.96 -14.35
N GLU A 168 9.80 19.47 -15.33
CA GLU A 168 9.30 19.28 -16.71
C GLU A 168 8.29 18.13 -16.78
N GLN A 169 8.63 16.99 -16.17
CA GLN A 169 7.74 15.84 -16.05
C GLN A 169 6.44 16.17 -15.31
N LEU A 170 6.50 17.03 -14.29
CA LEU A 170 5.33 17.45 -13.53
C LEU A 170 4.41 18.36 -14.36
N LYS A 171 4.94 19.23 -15.22
CA LYS A 171 4.11 20.06 -16.11
C LYS A 171 3.24 19.21 -17.04
N GLU A 172 3.76 18.06 -17.49
CA GLU A 172 3.04 17.16 -18.39
C GLU A 172 2.08 16.21 -17.66
N LYS A 173 2.46 15.71 -16.47
CA LYS A 173 1.72 14.64 -15.79
C LYS A 173 0.76 15.12 -14.70
N PHE A 174 0.91 16.34 -14.21
CA PHE A 174 0.10 16.84 -13.10
C PHE A 174 -1.32 17.18 -13.56
N VAL A 175 -2.31 16.65 -12.85
CA VAL A 175 -3.73 16.92 -13.10
C VAL A 175 -4.40 17.38 -11.80
N LYS A 176 -5.28 18.38 -11.93
CA LYS A 176 -6.02 18.92 -10.78
C LYS A 176 -7.15 17.98 -10.37
N PRO A 177 -7.44 17.85 -9.07
CA PRO A 177 -8.59 17.08 -8.58
C PRO A 177 -9.92 17.58 -9.13
N THR A 178 -10.79 16.66 -9.55
CA THR A 178 -12.14 16.95 -10.09
C THR A 178 -13.27 16.44 -9.19
N GLY A 179 -12.98 15.62 -8.18
CA GLY A 179 -14.01 14.91 -7.41
C GLY A 179 -14.38 13.54 -7.99
N GLU A 180 -13.93 13.20 -9.19
CA GLU A 180 -14.16 11.90 -9.81
C GLU A 180 -13.24 10.82 -9.22
N ASN A 181 -13.67 9.55 -9.23
CA ASN A 181 -12.85 8.41 -8.79
C ASN A 181 -12.28 8.55 -7.36
N GLN A 182 -13.05 9.13 -6.43
CA GLN A 182 -12.65 9.19 -5.02
C GLN A 182 -12.39 7.80 -4.47
N LYS A 183 -11.31 7.66 -3.71
CA LYS A 183 -10.90 6.42 -3.07
C LYS A 183 -11.05 6.55 -1.57
N LEU A 184 -11.55 5.51 -0.90
CA LEU A 184 -11.51 5.42 0.55
C LEU A 184 -10.07 5.37 1.01
N ILE A 185 -9.75 6.15 2.05
CA ILE A 185 -8.43 6.14 2.67
C ILE A 185 -8.55 5.30 3.94
N LEU A 186 -7.85 4.17 3.96
CA LEU A 186 -7.75 3.34 5.16
C LEU A 186 -6.36 3.44 5.78
N PHE A 187 -6.33 3.45 7.10
CA PHE A 187 -5.17 3.71 7.92
C PHE A 187 -4.97 2.60 8.96
N LYS A 188 -3.72 2.20 9.16
CA LYS A 188 -3.32 1.23 10.17
C LYS A 188 -2.03 1.67 10.86
N ASP A 189 -2.14 1.95 12.15
CA ASP A 189 -0.98 2.07 13.02
C ASP A 189 -0.48 0.66 13.38
N ILE A 190 0.76 0.35 13.00
CA ILE A 190 1.38 -0.95 13.24
C ILE A 190 2.43 -0.89 14.36
N ARG A 191 2.59 0.26 15.01
CA ARG A 191 3.46 0.42 16.18
C ARG A 191 2.97 -0.47 17.33
N THR A 192 3.93 -0.99 18.08
CA THR A 192 3.68 -1.69 19.33
C THR A 192 2.98 -0.77 20.33
N LYS A 193 2.31 -1.37 21.33
CA LYS A 193 1.69 -0.59 22.42
C LYS A 193 2.72 0.29 23.15
N ARG A 194 3.97 -0.18 23.26
CA ARG A 194 5.08 0.54 23.90
C ARG A 194 5.47 1.79 23.11
N GLU A 195 5.60 1.67 21.80
CA GLU A 195 5.94 2.79 20.92
C GLU A 195 4.84 3.85 20.91
N ARG A 196 3.56 3.44 20.90
CA ARG A 196 2.43 4.37 20.95
C ARG A 196 2.40 5.22 22.22
N LYS A 197 2.78 4.65 23.37
CA LYS A 197 2.87 5.39 24.65
C LYS A 197 3.99 6.43 24.66
N LYS A 198 5.11 6.18 23.96
CA LYS A 198 6.25 7.12 23.90
C LYS A 198 5.96 8.38 23.09
N SER A 199 5.00 8.33 22.16
CA SER A 199 4.60 9.48 21.34
C SER A 199 3.53 10.39 21.98
N LEU A 200 3.13 10.11 23.23
CA LEU A 200 2.15 10.90 24.01
C LEU A 200 2.81 11.67 25.17
N VAL A 201 4.15 11.71 25.23
CA VAL A 201 4.94 12.41 26.24
C VAL A 201 5.90 13.36 25.53
#